data_AF-A0A4W5JEB8-F1
#
_entry.id   AF-A0A4W5JEB8-F1
#
_cell.length_a   1.000
_cell.length_b   1.000
_cell.length_c   1.000
_cell.angle_alpha   90.00
_cell.angle_beta   90.00
_cell.angle_gamma   90.00
#
_symmetry.space_group_name_H-M   'P 1'
#
loop_
_entity.id
_entity.type
_entity.pdbx_description
1 polymer ?
#
loop_
_entity_poly.entity_id
_entity_poly.type
_entity_poly.pdbx_seq_one_letter_code
_entity_poly.pdbx_strand_id
1 'polypeptide(L)'
;MDYLEEVGFNEPILVLKKDGLGMSMPAPTFYISDVENHVGPDVGVDVIDVTRQKDSKMKLKEFVDYYYSTSRKKVLNVINLEFSDT
;
A
#
# COMPACT_ATOMS: atom_id res chain seq x y z
N MET A 1 -25.85 11.25 -20.58
CA MET A 1 -25.09 9.98 -20.67
C MET A 1 -24.22 9.90 -19.43
N ASP A 2 -23.53 8.79 -19.19
CA ASP A 2 -22.59 8.74 -18.07
C ASP A 2 -21.36 9.62 -18.40
N TYR A 3 -20.79 10.30 -17.40
CA TYR A 3 -19.69 11.27 -17.60
C TYR A 3 -18.55 10.71 -18.45
N LEU A 4 -18.14 9.46 -18.19
CA LEU A 4 -17.06 8.80 -18.92
C LEU A 4 -17.40 8.50 -20.39
N GLU A 5 -18.67 8.30 -20.72
CA GLU A 5 -19.12 8.11 -22.11
C GLU A 5 -19.09 9.44 -22.87
N GLU A 6 -19.38 10.56 -22.19
CA GLU A 6 -19.38 11.89 -22.78
C GLU A 6 -17.97 12.45 -23.01
N VAL A 7 -17.07 12.28 -22.04
CA VAL A 7 -15.73 12.87 -22.08
C VAL A 7 -14.63 11.89 -22.52
N GLY A 8 -14.91 10.58 -22.53
CA GLY A 8 -13.90 9.54 -22.68
C GLY A 8 -13.01 9.38 -21.43
N PHE A 9 -12.21 8.31 -21.38
CA PHE A 9 -11.27 8.03 -20.29
C PHE A 9 -9.85 7.77 -20.83
N ASN A 10 -9.32 8.75 -21.56
CA ASN A 10 -8.03 8.65 -22.24
C ASN A 10 -6.86 9.22 -21.42
N GLU A 11 -7.16 9.96 -20.35
CA GLU A 11 -6.17 10.61 -19.48
C GLU A 11 -6.51 10.35 -18.00
N PRO A 12 -5.53 10.39 -17.08
CA PRO A 12 -5.80 10.24 -15.65
C PRO A 12 -6.76 11.31 -15.11
N ILE A 13 -7.70 10.89 -14.27
CA ILE A 13 -8.67 11.77 -13.61
C ILE A 13 -8.29 11.90 -12.13
N LEU A 14 -8.07 13.14 -11.67
CA LEU A 14 -7.83 13.44 -10.27
C LEU A 14 -9.15 13.77 -9.56
N VAL A 15 -9.49 13.01 -8.51
CA VAL A 15 -10.61 13.31 -7.62
C VAL A 15 -10.06 13.79 -6.27
N LEU A 16 -10.29 15.07 -5.95
CA LEU A 16 -9.68 15.72 -4.78
C LEU A 16 -10.23 15.21 -3.43
N LYS A 17 -11.46 14.69 -3.41
CA LYS A 17 -12.13 14.17 -2.22
C LYS A 17 -12.83 12.87 -2.56
N LYS A 18 -12.82 11.91 -1.64
CA LYS A 18 -13.45 10.59 -1.85
C LYS A 18 -14.98 10.61 -1.87
N ASP A 19 -15.59 11.72 -1.45
CA ASP A 19 -17.04 11.87 -1.38
C ASP A 19 -17.69 11.58 -2.74
N GLY A 20 -18.69 10.70 -2.76
CA GLY A 20 -19.38 10.28 -3.99
C GLY A 20 -18.70 9.15 -4.77
N LEU A 21 -17.48 8.71 -4.41
CA LEU A 21 -16.79 7.60 -5.11
C LEU A 21 -17.25 6.20 -4.70
N GLY A 22 -18.06 6.07 -3.63
CA GLY A 22 -18.40 4.77 -3.05
C GLY A 22 -17.20 4.01 -2.44
N MET A 23 -16.06 4.68 -2.27
CA MET A 23 -14.86 4.09 -1.70
C MET A 23 -14.96 3.95 -0.17
N SER A 24 -14.87 2.70 0.29
CA SER A 24 -14.70 2.35 1.69
C SER A 24 -13.22 2.16 2.00
N MET A 25 -12.70 2.98 2.90
CA MET A 25 -11.31 2.92 3.38
C MET A 25 -11.31 3.12 4.90
N PRO A 26 -10.35 2.53 5.63
CA PRO A 26 -10.22 2.76 7.06
C PRO A 26 -9.95 4.25 7.37
N ALA A 27 -10.13 4.62 8.63
CA ALA A 27 -9.86 5.99 9.09
C ALA A 27 -8.38 6.36 8.89
N PRO A 28 -8.02 7.65 8.76
CA PRO A 28 -6.62 8.09 8.64
C PRO A 28 -5.72 7.74 9.83
N THR A 29 -6.30 7.27 10.93
CA THR A 29 -5.61 6.72 12.11
C THR A 29 -5.31 5.23 11.98
N PHE A 30 -5.44 4.65 10.78
CA PHE A 30 -5.03 3.29 10.47
C PHE A 30 -3.56 3.28 10.04
N TYR A 31 -2.72 2.58 10.79
CA TYR A 31 -1.27 2.61 10.67
C TYR A 31 -0.71 1.29 10.13
N ILE A 32 0.61 1.26 9.87
CA ILE A 32 1.29 0.06 9.37
C ILE A 32 1.22 -1.10 10.37
N SER A 33 1.17 -0.82 11.68
CA SER A 33 0.88 -1.84 12.70
C SER A 33 -0.51 -2.46 12.57
N ASP A 34 -1.52 -1.70 12.11
CA ASP A 34 -2.86 -2.23 11.89
C ASP A 34 -2.89 -3.12 10.65
N VAL A 35 -2.12 -2.80 9.61
CA VAL A 35 -1.91 -3.67 8.45
C VAL A 35 -1.34 -5.02 8.91
N GLU A 36 -0.29 -5.01 9.73
CA GLU A 36 0.30 -6.23 10.29
C GLU A 36 -0.72 -7.09 11.04
N ASN A 37 -1.56 -6.47 11.88
CA ASN A 37 -2.56 -7.16 12.67
C ASN A 37 -3.67 -7.81 11.83
N HIS A 38 -4.09 -7.15 10.74
CA HIS A 38 -5.16 -7.66 9.88
C HIS A 38 -4.65 -8.68 8.85
N VAL A 39 -3.48 -8.44 8.27
CA VAL A 39 -2.89 -9.32 7.24
C VAL A 39 -2.20 -10.53 7.86
N GLY A 40 -1.57 -10.34 9.02
CA GLY A 40 -0.83 -11.38 9.72
C GLY A 40 0.69 -11.16 9.67
N PRO A 41 1.39 -11.25 10.81
CA PRO A 41 2.81 -10.88 10.93
C PRO A 41 3.76 -11.83 10.17
N ASP A 42 3.35 -13.08 9.95
CA ASP A 42 4.16 -14.11 9.29
C ASP A 42 3.92 -14.19 7.77
N VAL A 43 3.03 -13.36 7.20
CA VAL A 43 2.83 -13.26 5.75
C VAL A 43 4.13 -12.84 5.08
N GLY A 44 4.55 -13.59 4.05
CA GLY A 44 5.71 -13.24 3.24
C GLY A 44 5.36 -12.14 2.24
N VAL A 45 6.16 -11.07 2.23
CA VAL A 45 5.98 -9.93 1.33
C VAL A 45 7.20 -9.72 0.44
N ASP A 46 6.95 -9.29 -0.79
CA ASP A 46 8.01 -8.82 -1.69
C ASP A 46 8.40 -7.39 -1.29
N VAL A 47 9.71 -7.17 -1.17
CA VAL A 47 10.29 -5.90 -0.74
C VAL A 47 11.36 -5.47 -1.72
N ILE A 48 11.24 -4.23 -2.19
CA ILE A 48 12.17 -3.63 -3.13
C ILE A 48 13.19 -2.79 -2.35
N ASP A 49 14.48 -3.10 -2.51
CA ASP A 49 15.56 -2.18 -2.15
C ASP A 49 15.66 -1.11 -3.23
N VAL A 50 15.07 0.06 -2.95
CA VAL A 50 14.94 1.17 -3.90
C VAL A 50 16.30 1.64 -4.38
N THR A 51 17.31 1.68 -3.50
CA THR A 51 18.65 2.15 -3.87
C THR A 51 19.36 1.22 -4.82
N ARG A 52 19.08 -0.08 -4.74
CA ARG A 52 19.72 -1.12 -5.56
C ARG A 52 18.88 -1.57 -6.74
N GLN A 53 17.62 -1.13 -6.80
CA GLN A 53 16.62 -1.61 -7.76
C GLN A 53 16.57 -3.14 -7.77
N LYS A 54 16.51 -3.75 -6.57
CA LYS A 54 16.52 -5.20 -6.41
C LYS A 54 15.45 -5.66 -5.44
N ASP A 55 14.80 -6.75 -5.80
CA ASP A 55 13.76 -7.39 -4.99
C ASP A 55 14.35 -8.38 -3.96
N SER A 56 13.62 -8.55 -2.88
CA SER A 56 13.85 -9.52 -1.82
C SER A 56 12.53 -9.93 -1.20
N LYS A 57 12.54 -10.98 -0.37
CA LYS A 57 11.37 -11.39 0.41
C LYS A 57 11.69 -11.30 1.90
N MET A 58 10.69 -10.94 2.70
CA MET A 58 10.74 -10.98 4.15
C MET A 58 9.34 -11.18 4.72
N LYS A 59 9.22 -11.41 6.02
CA LYS A 59 7.91 -11.42 6.70
C LYS A 59 7.39 -10.00 6.86
N LEU A 60 6.06 -9.82 6.87
CA LEU A 60 5.44 -8.51 7.06
C LEU A 60 5.92 -7.85 8.37
N LYS A 61 6.03 -8.62 9.46
CA LYS A 61 6.59 -8.12 10.72
C LYS A 61 7.99 -7.54 10.60
N GLU A 62 8.85 -8.16 9.79
CA GLU A 62 10.23 -7.69 9.58
C GLU A 62 10.24 -6.35 8.82
N PHE A 63 9.31 -6.17 7.88
CA PHE A 63 9.12 -4.89 7.20
C PHE A 63 8.54 -3.82 8.14
N VAL A 64 7.57 -4.19 8.99
CA VAL A 64 6.96 -3.29 9.98
C VAL A 64 8.01 -2.81 10.99
N ASP A 65 8.83 -3.73 11.52
CA ASP A 65 9.96 -3.42 12.40
C ASP A 65 10.95 -2.46 11.73
N TYR A 66 11.28 -2.69 10.46
CA TYR A 66 12.09 -1.78 9.66
C TYR A 66 11.43 -0.41 9.51
N TYR A 67 10.11 -0.35 9.25
CA TYR A 67 9.37 0.89 9.02
C TYR A 67 9.37 1.79 10.25
N TYR A 68 9.14 1.22 11.44
CA TYR A 68 9.14 1.95 12.71
C TYR A 68 10.54 2.19 13.30
N SER A 69 11.60 1.61 12.73
CA SER A 69 12.97 1.84 13.17
C SER A 69 13.40 3.30 13.03
N THR A 70 14.04 3.82 14.07
CA THR A 70 14.64 5.16 14.09
C THR A 70 15.95 5.24 13.29
N SER A 71 16.54 4.10 12.92
CA SER A 71 17.82 4.02 12.19
C SER A 71 17.70 3.16 10.93
N ARG A 72 16.97 3.68 9.94
CA ARG A 72 16.80 3.02 8.63
C ARG A 72 18.04 3.21 7.75
N LYS A 73 18.78 2.11 7.52
CA LYS A 73 20.00 2.09 6.68
C LYS A 73 19.73 1.84 5.20
N LYS A 74 18.54 1.36 4.86
CA LYS A 74 18.09 1.07 3.49
C LYS A 74 16.83 1.86 3.21
N VAL A 75 16.50 2.02 1.92
CA VAL A 75 15.21 2.52 1.47
C VAL A 75 14.46 1.34 0.88
N LEU A 76 13.51 0.82 1.65
CA LEU A 76 12.67 -0.33 1.27
C LEU A 76 11.22 0.11 1.05
N ASN A 77 10.54 -0.49 0.09
CA ASN A 77 9.09 -0.34 -0.10
C ASN A 77 8.41 -1.70 -0.34
N VAL A 78 7.09 -1.69 -0.17
CA VAL A 78 6.16 -2.78 -0.54
C VAL A 78 5.09 -2.13 -1.40
N ILE A 79 4.87 -2.64 -2.62
CA ILE A 79 3.92 -2.06 -3.58
C ILE A 79 2.95 -3.08 -4.18
N ASN A 80 3.15 -4.37 -3.91
CA ASN A 80 2.39 -5.48 -4.49
C ASN A 80 1.76 -6.39 -3.41
N LEU A 81 1.51 -5.85 -2.21
CA LEU A 81 0.75 -6.54 -1.17
C LEU A 81 -0.73 -6.53 -1.55
N GLU A 82 -1.19 -7.67 -2.07
CA GLU A 82 -2.61 -7.98 -2.27
C GLU A 82 -3.15 -8.63 -0.97
N PHE A 83 -4.33 -8.23 -0.52
CA PHE A 83 -4.88 -8.60 0.80
C PHE A 83 -6.36 -9.00 0.75
N SER A 84 -6.88 -9.39 -0.41
CA SER A 84 -8.29 -9.80 -0.52
C SER A 84 -8.61 -11.12 0.20
N ASP A 85 -7.59 -11.98 0.40
CA ASP A 85 -7.69 -13.29 1.05
C ASP A 85 -7.22 -13.30 2.52
N THR A 86 -7.00 -12.14 3.13
CA THR A 86 -6.55 -12.03 4.54
C THR A 86 -7.71 -12.01 5.53
#